data_AF-A0A8J7MD63-F1
#
_entry.id   AF-A0A8J7MD63-F1
#
_cell.length_a   1.000
_cell.length_b   1.000
_cell.length_c   1.000
_cell.angle_alpha   90.00
_cell.angle_beta   90.00
_cell.angle_gamma   90.00
#
_symmetry.space_group_name_H-M   'P 1'
#
loop_
_entity.id
_entity.type
_entity.pdbx_description
1 polymer ?
#
loop_
_entity_poly.entity_id
_entity_poly.type
_entity_poly.pdbx_seq_one_letter_code
_entity_poly.pdbx_strand_id
1 'polypeptide(L)'
;MQSVKSVPVEIYCRVLKVASHITEAIINDDKVMHQVHVQRLRSLYDEYIITNGGAHPFLIETIADFTEDLPEAVMWYQLAIKESAKYPDEPVYTKQISAGERLIFCSNRSMHEQAAAFLTDGHRGALEEEDWEWIGRSGDLLEQMP
;
A
#
# COMPACT_ATOMS: atom_id res chain seq x y z
N MET A 1 -7.75 -7.56 -18.67
CA MET A 1 -8.02 -6.64 -17.55
C MET A 1 -8.81 -7.44 -16.53
N GLN A 2 -8.12 -8.15 -15.63
CA GLN A 2 -8.78 -8.82 -14.51
C GLN A 2 -9.43 -7.73 -13.67
N SER A 3 -10.74 -7.83 -13.45
CA SER A 3 -11.42 -6.89 -12.57
C SER A 3 -10.81 -7.03 -11.18
N VAL A 4 -10.42 -5.93 -10.57
CA VAL A 4 -10.20 -5.88 -9.12
C VAL A 4 -11.55 -6.23 -8.50
N LYS A 5 -11.78 -7.50 -8.17
CA LYS A 5 -13.11 -8.04 -7.86
C LYS A 5 -13.70 -7.45 -6.56
N SER A 6 -12.89 -6.76 -5.75
CA SER A 6 -13.25 -6.26 -4.42
C SER A 6 -13.49 -4.75 -4.32
N VAL A 7 -12.89 -3.91 -5.18
CA VAL A 7 -12.92 -2.45 -5.01
C VAL A 7 -14.13 -1.84 -5.71
N PRO A 8 -14.99 -1.07 -5.00
CA PRO A 8 -16.08 -0.34 -5.64
C PRO A 8 -15.57 0.54 -6.78
N VAL A 9 -16.21 0.44 -7.96
CA VAL A 9 -15.77 1.13 -9.19
C VAL A 9 -15.56 2.64 -8.98
N GLU A 10 -16.42 3.28 -8.19
CA GLU A 10 -16.27 4.70 -7.87
C GLU A 10 -14.96 4.99 -7.15
N ILE A 11 -14.63 4.22 -6.11
CA ILE A 11 -13.38 4.36 -5.35
C ILE A 11 -12.21 4.10 -6.30
N TYR A 12 -12.26 3.00 -7.03
CA TYR A 12 -11.21 2.61 -7.96
C TYR A 12 -10.90 3.74 -8.96
N CYS A 13 -11.91 4.27 -9.65
CA CYS A 13 -11.73 5.33 -10.64
C CYS A 13 -11.21 6.64 -10.02
N ARG A 14 -11.72 7.03 -8.84
CA ARG A 14 -11.29 8.26 -8.17
C ARG A 14 -9.84 8.17 -7.71
N VAL A 15 -9.46 7.07 -7.08
CA VAL A 15 -8.10 6.81 -6.60
C VAL A 15 -7.13 6.72 -7.79
N LEU A 16 -7.45 5.90 -8.80
CA LEU A 16 -6.59 5.71 -9.97
C LEU A 16 -6.33 7.02 -10.71
N LYS A 17 -7.34 7.90 -10.82
CA LYS A 17 -7.18 9.23 -11.44
C LYS A 17 -6.21 10.12 -10.67
N VAL A 18 -6.21 10.08 -9.35
CA VAL A 18 -5.25 10.87 -8.57
C VAL A 18 -3.86 10.23 -8.66
N ALA A 19 -3.77 8.91 -8.51
CA ALA A 19 -2.53 8.15 -8.65
C ALA A 19 -1.84 8.39 -10.01
N SER A 20 -2.59 8.43 -11.12
CA SER A 20 -2.02 8.71 -12.43
C SER A 20 -1.37 10.08 -12.50
N HIS A 21 -1.98 11.12 -11.92
CA HIS A 21 -1.37 12.44 -11.87
C HIS A 21 -0.14 12.51 -10.95
N ILE A 22 -0.10 11.72 -9.86
CA ILE A 22 1.11 11.60 -9.03
C ILE A 22 2.25 10.99 -9.86
N THR A 23 1.98 9.89 -10.56
CA THR A 23 2.95 9.25 -11.45
C THR A 23 3.43 10.18 -12.56
N GLU A 24 2.53 10.95 -13.18
CA GLU A 24 2.90 11.97 -14.16
C GLU A 24 3.80 13.05 -13.56
N ALA A 25 3.52 13.52 -12.34
CA ALA A 25 4.37 14.48 -11.64
C ALA A 25 5.75 13.90 -11.34
N ILE A 26 5.85 12.62 -10.92
CA ILE A 26 7.12 11.92 -10.71
C ILE A 26 7.92 11.82 -12.01
N ILE A 27 7.29 11.41 -13.11
CA ILE A 27 7.93 11.28 -14.43
C ILE A 27 8.51 12.63 -14.90
N ASN A 28 7.83 13.73 -14.57
CA ASN A 28 8.24 15.08 -14.96
C ASN A 28 9.14 15.78 -13.93
N ASP A 29 9.55 15.11 -12.84
CA ASP A 29 10.26 15.69 -11.69
C ASP A 29 9.57 16.95 -11.10
N ASP A 30 8.23 17.01 -11.20
CA ASP A 30 7.43 18.11 -10.67
C ASP A 30 7.05 17.85 -9.22
N LYS A 31 7.96 18.21 -8.31
CA LYS A 31 7.79 18.04 -6.86
C LYS A 31 6.58 18.78 -6.29
N VAL A 32 6.20 19.90 -6.91
CA VAL A 32 5.04 20.68 -6.45
C VAL A 32 3.76 19.92 -6.76
N MET A 33 3.62 19.44 -8.00
CA MET A 33 2.45 18.67 -8.41
C MET A 33 2.40 17.30 -7.72
N HIS A 34 3.55 16.69 -7.43
CA HIS A 34 3.64 15.50 -6.60
C HIS A 34 2.97 15.72 -5.24
N GLN A 35 3.40 16.75 -4.49
CA GLN A 35 2.85 17.08 -3.18
C GLN A 35 1.36 17.44 -3.24
N VAL A 36 0.94 18.22 -4.24
CA VAL A 36 -0.47 18.59 -4.45
C VAL A 36 -1.35 17.35 -4.63
N HIS A 37 -0.89 16.37 -5.41
CA HIS A 37 -1.67 15.17 -5.69
C HIS A 37 -1.64 14.14 -4.55
N VAL A 38 -0.53 14.02 -3.82
CA VAL A 38 -0.49 13.26 -2.56
C VAL A 38 -1.47 13.85 -1.54
N GLN A 39 -1.51 15.18 -1.39
CA GLN A 39 -2.47 15.83 -0.51
C GLN A 39 -3.92 15.59 -0.96
N ARG A 40 -4.16 15.49 -2.28
CA ARG A 40 -5.48 15.16 -2.82
C ARG A 40 -5.93 13.74 -2.49
N LEU A 41 -5.03 12.76 -2.42
CA LEU A 41 -5.36 11.42 -1.90
C LEU A 41 -5.75 11.48 -0.42
N ARG A 42 -5.03 12.27 0.39
CA ARG A 42 -5.35 12.43 1.82
C ARG A 42 -6.71 13.10 2.04
N SER A 43 -7.01 14.14 1.29
CA SER A 43 -8.34 14.77 1.32
C SER A 43 -9.45 13.81 0.86
N LEU A 44 -9.15 12.91 -0.08
CA LEU A 44 -10.09 11.86 -0.47
C LEU A 44 -10.34 10.90 0.71
N TYR A 45 -9.29 10.48 1.42
CA TYR A 45 -9.44 9.68 2.64
C TYR A 45 -10.31 10.36 3.68
N ASP A 46 -10.06 11.65 3.98
CA ASP A 46 -10.85 12.42 4.95
C ASP A 46 -12.34 12.49 4.54
N GLU A 47 -12.63 12.68 3.25
CA GLU A 47 -13.98 12.65 2.70
C GLU A 47 -14.67 11.30 2.97
N TYR A 48 -13.99 10.18 2.71
CA TYR A 48 -14.53 8.84 2.97
C TYR A 48 -14.76 8.57 4.45
N ILE A 49 -13.84 9.00 5.32
CA ILE A 49 -14.01 8.91 6.77
C ILE A 49 -15.26 9.67 7.23
N ILE A 50 -15.47 10.89 6.75
CA ILE A 50 -16.61 11.72 7.14
C ILE A 50 -17.93 11.17 6.60
N THR A 51 -17.95 10.73 5.33
CA THR A 51 -19.19 10.36 4.64
C THR A 51 -19.61 8.91 4.87
N ASN A 52 -18.66 8.00 5.02
CA ASN A 52 -18.91 6.56 5.06
C ASN A 52 -18.45 5.90 6.38
N GLY A 53 -17.83 6.66 7.29
CA GLY A 53 -17.30 6.13 8.56
C GLY A 53 -16.06 5.26 8.40
N GLY A 54 -15.45 5.25 7.21
CA GLY A 54 -14.31 4.40 6.87
C GLY A 54 -13.85 4.62 5.43
N ALA A 55 -12.60 4.24 5.15
CA ALA A 55 -12.02 4.27 3.81
C ALA A 55 -11.65 2.85 3.37
N HIS A 56 -11.81 2.57 2.07
CA HIS A 56 -11.45 1.27 1.51
C HIS A 56 -9.92 1.06 1.59
N PRO A 57 -9.42 -0.15 1.93
CA PRO A 57 -8.00 -0.45 2.02
C PRO A 57 -7.19 -0.03 0.79
N PHE A 58 -7.71 -0.25 -0.42
CA PHE A 58 -7.13 0.26 -1.67
C PHE A 58 -6.74 1.75 -1.65
N LEU A 59 -7.59 2.64 -1.13
CA LEU A 59 -7.26 4.07 -1.01
C LEU A 59 -6.14 4.29 0.02
N ILE A 60 -6.20 3.58 1.14
CA ILE A 60 -5.24 3.69 2.24
C ILE A 60 -3.86 3.19 1.79
N GLU A 61 -3.81 2.05 1.09
CA GLU A 61 -2.62 1.49 0.45
C GLU A 61 -2.04 2.46 -0.58
N THR A 62 -2.88 3.04 -1.43
CA THR A 62 -2.41 4.03 -2.42
C THR A 62 -1.78 5.27 -1.74
N ILE A 63 -2.32 5.72 -0.60
CA ILE A 63 -1.69 6.80 0.18
C ILE A 63 -0.31 6.35 0.69
N ALA A 64 -0.19 5.11 1.17
CA ALA A 64 1.07 4.55 1.62
C ALA A 64 2.11 4.50 0.48
N ASP A 65 1.70 4.04 -0.71
CA ASP A 65 2.57 3.90 -1.88
C ASP A 65 3.24 5.22 -2.30
N PHE A 66 2.51 6.33 -2.18
CA PHE A 66 2.98 7.68 -2.53
C PHE A 66 3.46 8.53 -1.35
N THR A 67 3.49 7.97 -0.13
CA THR A 67 4.06 8.67 1.02
C THR A 67 5.58 8.48 1.05
N GLU A 68 6.33 9.57 0.96
CA GLU A 68 7.81 9.55 0.91
C GLU A 68 8.45 9.27 2.28
N ASP A 69 7.83 9.73 3.37
CA ASP A 69 8.30 9.45 4.72
C ASP A 69 8.04 7.97 5.04
N LEU A 70 9.10 7.17 5.11
CA LEU A 70 8.99 5.72 5.26
C LEU A 70 8.25 5.30 6.55
N PRO A 71 8.54 5.88 7.75
CA PRO A 71 7.74 5.61 8.94
C PRO A 71 6.25 5.88 8.76
N GLU A 72 5.88 7.00 8.14
CA GLU A 72 4.50 7.34 7.87
C GLU A 72 3.86 6.38 6.85
N ALA A 73 4.57 6.01 5.77
CA ALA A 73 4.10 5.02 4.81
C ALA A 73 3.77 3.68 5.48
N VAL A 74 4.63 3.21 6.40
CA VAL A 74 4.37 2.00 7.19
C VAL A 74 3.11 2.13 8.04
N MET A 75 2.87 3.29 8.68
CA MET A 75 1.64 3.53 9.43
C MET A 75 0.40 3.42 8.54
N TRP A 76 0.48 3.94 7.31
CA TRP A 76 -0.61 3.81 6.34
C TRP A 76 -0.83 2.36 5.88
N TYR A 77 0.22 1.58 5.60
CA TYR A 77 0.04 0.16 5.29
C TYR A 77 -0.56 -0.62 6.46
N GLN A 78 -0.13 -0.37 7.69
CA GLN A 78 -0.71 -0.99 8.88
C GLN A 78 -2.20 -0.69 9.02
N LEU A 79 -2.60 0.56 8.73
CA LEU A 79 -4.01 0.93 8.69
C LEU A 79 -4.75 0.20 7.57
N ALA A 80 -4.17 0.10 6.37
CA ALA A 80 -4.76 -0.63 5.25
C ALA A 80 -4.99 -2.11 5.59
N ILE A 81 -3.99 -2.77 6.19
CA ILE A 81 -4.08 -4.17 6.66
C ILE A 81 -5.21 -4.33 7.67
N LYS A 82 -5.31 -3.43 8.65
CA LYS A 82 -6.37 -3.46 9.66
C LYS A 82 -7.76 -3.31 9.02
N GLU A 83 -7.91 -2.37 8.09
CA GLU A 83 -9.18 -2.12 7.43
C GLU A 83 -9.58 -3.25 6.47
N SER A 84 -8.61 -3.98 5.90
CA SER A 84 -8.87 -5.16 5.07
C SER A 84 -9.64 -6.27 5.79
N ALA A 85 -9.63 -6.33 7.12
CA ALA A 85 -10.47 -7.27 7.87
C ALA A 85 -11.99 -7.12 7.59
N LYS A 86 -12.41 -5.96 7.06
CA LYS A 86 -13.80 -5.68 6.65
C LYS A 86 -14.10 -6.10 5.20
N TYR A 87 -13.09 -6.51 4.44
CA TYR A 87 -13.15 -6.80 3.00
C TYR A 87 -12.52 -8.16 2.71
N PRO A 88 -13.30 -9.27 2.77
CA PRO A 88 -12.76 -10.63 2.66
C PRO A 88 -11.98 -10.93 1.37
N ASP A 89 -12.34 -10.27 0.27
CA ASP A 89 -11.72 -10.47 -1.04
C ASP A 89 -10.49 -9.56 -1.25
N GLU A 90 -10.10 -8.76 -0.26
CA GLU A 90 -8.98 -7.85 -0.38
C GLU A 90 -7.65 -8.58 -0.14
N PRO A 91 -6.68 -8.50 -1.06
CA PRO A 91 -5.39 -9.15 -0.89
C PRO A 91 -4.60 -8.41 0.20
N VAL A 92 -4.63 -8.96 1.42
CA VAL A 92 -3.90 -8.42 2.58
C VAL A 92 -2.39 -8.57 2.38
N TYR A 93 -1.97 -9.65 1.72
CA TYR A 93 -0.56 -9.99 1.57
C TYR A 93 0.23 -8.94 0.78
N THR A 94 -0.36 -8.26 -0.20
CA THR A 94 0.33 -7.19 -0.96
C THR A 94 0.75 -6.05 -0.03
N LYS A 95 -0.16 -5.63 0.85
CA LYS A 95 0.07 -4.57 1.84
C LYS A 95 1.11 -4.98 2.88
N GLN A 96 1.09 -6.24 3.30
CA GLN A 96 2.09 -6.79 4.21
C GLN A 96 3.47 -6.77 3.58
N ILE A 97 3.61 -7.26 2.34
CA ILE A 97 4.90 -7.28 1.64
C ILE A 97 5.42 -5.86 1.41
N SER A 98 4.56 -4.94 0.94
CA SER A 98 4.92 -3.52 0.77
C SER A 98 5.32 -2.85 2.08
N ALA A 99 4.64 -3.13 3.20
CA ALA A 99 5.02 -2.63 4.52
C ALA A 99 6.41 -3.13 4.95
N GLY A 100 6.67 -4.43 4.76
CA GLY A 100 7.95 -5.05 5.06
C GLY A 100 9.09 -4.47 4.23
N GLU A 101 8.85 -4.25 2.94
CA GLU A 101 9.79 -3.58 2.03
C GLU A 101 10.13 -2.16 2.52
N ARG A 102 9.13 -1.34 2.86
CA ARG A 102 9.38 0.02 3.40
C ARG A 102 10.20 -0.01 4.69
N LEU A 103 9.92 -0.97 5.59
CA LEU A 103 10.66 -1.12 6.84
C LEU A 103 12.14 -1.49 6.62
N ILE A 104 12.46 -2.28 5.59
CA ILE A 104 13.85 -2.56 5.20
C ILE A 104 14.56 -1.26 4.80
N PHE A 105 13.89 -0.38 4.04
CA PHE A 105 14.46 0.90 3.60
C PHE A 105 14.67 1.92 4.73
N CYS A 106 14.00 1.79 5.89
CA CYS A 106 14.13 2.70 7.02
C CYS A 106 15.55 2.75 7.66
N SER A 107 16.52 1.97 7.17
CA SER A 107 17.95 1.98 7.60
C SER A 107 18.18 1.75 9.11
N ASN A 108 17.18 1.23 9.82
CA ASN A 108 17.24 0.94 11.25
C ASN A 108 17.10 -0.57 11.48
N ARG A 109 18.18 -1.22 11.96
CA ARG A 109 18.20 -2.66 12.26
C ARG A 109 17.07 -3.10 13.19
N SER A 110 16.61 -2.25 14.11
CA SER A 110 15.51 -2.62 15.01
C SER A 110 14.18 -2.82 14.29
N MET A 111 14.05 -2.34 13.05
CA MET A 111 12.86 -2.51 12.21
C MET A 111 12.89 -3.80 11.40
N HIS A 112 14.02 -4.52 11.37
CA HIS A 112 14.16 -5.74 10.58
C HIS A 112 13.31 -6.88 11.13
N GLU A 113 13.18 -7.03 12.45
CA GLU A 113 12.29 -8.05 13.02
C GLU A 113 10.83 -7.81 12.59
N GLN A 114 10.41 -6.55 12.57
CA GLN A 114 9.08 -6.18 12.13
C GLN A 114 8.90 -6.38 10.62
N ALA A 115 9.90 -6.03 9.81
CA ALA A 115 9.89 -6.28 8.38
C ALA A 115 9.78 -7.79 8.08
N ALA A 116 10.54 -8.62 8.78
CA ALA A 116 10.54 -10.07 8.61
C ALA A 116 9.16 -10.67 8.94
N ALA A 117 8.51 -10.19 10.00
CA ALA A 117 7.16 -10.61 10.35
C ALA A 117 6.16 -10.29 9.23
N PHE A 118 6.16 -9.05 8.73
CA PHE A 118 5.30 -8.64 7.62
C PHE A 118 5.57 -9.44 6.34
N LEU A 119 6.85 -9.63 5.98
CA LEU A 119 7.22 -10.38 4.78
C LEU A 119 6.88 -11.86 4.89
N THR A 120 7.04 -12.48 6.06
CA THR A 120 6.70 -13.89 6.28
C THR A 120 5.20 -14.11 6.17
N ASP A 121 4.40 -13.27 6.83
CA ASP A 121 2.94 -13.36 6.75
C ASP A 121 2.43 -13.08 5.33
N GLY A 122 3.00 -12.07 4.67
CA GLY A 122 2.68 -11.74 3.29
C GLY A 122 3.10 -12.84 2.31
N HIS A 123 4.28 -13.44 2.48
CA HIS A 123 4.73 -14.56 1.65
C HIS A 123 3.79 -15.76 1.76
N ARG A 124 3.35 -16.10 2.98
CA ARG A 124 2.35 -17.14 3.20
C ARG A 124 1.03 -16.82 2.48
N GLY A 125 0.54 -15.59 2.60
CA GLY A 125 -0.70 -15.19 1.91
C GLY A 125 -0.56 -15.22 0.38
N ALA A 126 0.59 -14.84 -0.17
CA ALA A 126 0.86 -14.92 -1.60
C ALA A 126 0.92 -16.39 -2.09
N LEU A 127 1.46 -17.31 -1.27
CA LEU A 127 1.45 -18.75 -1.54
C LEU A 127 0.03 -19.32 -1.55
N GLU A 128 -0.82 -18.92 -0.61
CA GLU A 128 -2.22 -19.37 -0.51
C GLU A 128 -3.04 -18.94 -1.74
N GLU A 129 -2.75 -17.76 -2.29
CA GLU A 129 -3.41 -17.20 -3.48
C GLU A 129 -2.71 -17.57 -4.80
N GLU A 130 -1.63 -18.34 -4.76
CA GLU A 130 -0.78 -18.71 -5.91
C GLU A 130 -0.29 -17.49 -6.73
N ASP A 131 -0.04 -16.36 -6.06
CA ASP A 131 0.45 -15.13 -6.70
C ASP A 131 1.97 -15.15 -6.85
N TRP A 132 2.44 -15.69 -7.98
CA TRP A 132 3.86 -15.90 -8.26
C TRP A 132 4.69 -14.61 -8.29
N GLU A 133 4.09 -13.46 -8.61
CA GLU A 133 4.80 -12.17 -8.57
C GLU A 133 5.15 -11.81 -7.12
N TRP A 134 4.15 -11.87 -6.23
CA TRP A 134 4.33 -11.53 -4.83
C TRP A 134 5.09 -12.60 -4.04
N ILE A 135 4.98 -13.88 -4.42
CA ILE A 135 5.82 -14.97 -3.89
C ILE A 135 7.29 -14.66 -4.18
N GLY A 136 7.63 -14.35 -5.44
CA GLY A 136 9.00 -14.02 -5.85
C GLY A 136 9.53 -12.79 -5.11
N ARG A 137 8.75 -11.69 -5.12
CA ARG A 137 9.14 -10.43 -4.47
C ARG A 137 9.39 -10.61 -2.97
N SER A 138 8.50 -11.29 -2.26
CA SER A 138 8.67 -11.50 -0.82
C SER A 138 9.81 -12.47 -0.49
N GLY A 139 10.03 -13.50 -1.32
CA GLY A 139 11.19 -14.40 -1.20
C GLY A 139 12.51 -13.64 -1.34
N ASP A 140 12.65 -12.85 -2.40
CA ASP A 140 13.85 -12.03 -2.64
C ASP A 140 14.13 -11.07 -1.47
N LEU A 141 13.08 -10.44 -0.93
CA LEU A 141 13.21 -9.52 0.20
C LEU A 141 13.63 -10.25 1.48
N LEU A 142 13.06 -11.43 1.76
CA LEU A 142 13.41 -12.25 2.93
C LEU A 142 14.87 -12.74 2.87
N GLU A 143 15.36 -13.12 1.69
CA GLU A 143 16.76 -13.55 1.50
C GLU A 143 17.77 -12.40 1.70
N GLN A 144 17.36 -11.17 1.43
CA GLN A 144 18.18 -9.97 1.59
C GLN A 144 18.22 -9.44 3.03
N MET A 145 17.42 -10.00 3.94
CA MET A 145 17.42 -9.60 5.34
C MET A 145 18.67 -10.12 6.06
N PRO A 146 19.36 -9.29 6.87
CA PRO A 146 20.60 -9.67 7.55
C PRO A 146 20.41 -10.55 8.78
#